data_AF-A0A7S3C5U1-F1
#
_entry.id   AF-A0A7S3C5U1-F1
#
_cell.length_a   1.000
_cell.length_b   1.000
_cell.length_c   1.000
_cell.angle_alpha   90.00
_cell.angle_beta   90.00
_cell.angle_gamma   90.00
#
_symmetry.space_group_name_H-M   'P 1'
#
loop_
_entity.id
_entity.type
_entity.pdbx_description
1 polymer ?
#
loop_
_entity_poly.entity_id
_entity_poly.type
_entity_poly.pdbx_seq_one_letter_code
_entity_poly.pdbx_strand_id
1 'polypeptide(L)'
;ADMVGLDLGIQATKKAGVYAPRTDLQHALIEAGRLGQKNGKGYYDYGAERAAGRSAEVAELVGRVRAETGAPRRTADSAELVRLLLFPLIDEGFRVLEEGHCQRPSDIDVCYVHGYGFPRRLGGPMHYADNLGLPTVLNWLQAEGLEPASLLVECVAARQTLSRYWEARRGKSRL
;
A
#
# COMPACT_ATOMS: atom_id res chain seq x y z
N ALA A 1 -0.84 -8.81 -7.98
CA ALA A 1 0.21 -8.51 -8.99
C ALA A 1 0.26 -9.59 -10.08
N ASP A 2 0.59 -10.85 -9.74
CA ASP A 2 0.74 -11.93 -10.74
C ASP A 2 -0.49 -12.20 -11.63
N MET A 3 -1.71 -12.07 -11.09
CA MET A 3 -2.94 -12.24 -11.88
C MET A 3 -3.12 -11.15 -12.95
N VAL A 4 -2.64 -9.93 -12.66
CA VAL A 4 -2.72 -8.78 -13.58
C VAL A 4 -1.58 -8.86 -14.60
N GLY A 5 -0.38 -9.17 -14.12
CA GLY A 5 0.86 -9.16 -14.90
C GLY A 5 1.80 -8.08 -14.39
N LEU A 6 3.03 -8.47 -14.07
CA LEU A 6 4.02 -7.58 -13.44
C LEU A 6 4.48 -6.47 -14.38
N ASP A 7 4.44 -6.72 -15.68
CA ASP A 7 4.88 -5.81 -16.74
C ASP A 7 3.90 -4.67 -17.01
N LEU A 8 2.61 -4.85 -16.75
CA LEU A 8 1.57 -3.90 -17.15
C LEU A 8 1.72 -2.52 -16.48
N GLY A 9 2.03 -2.49 -15.18
CA GLY A 9 2.25 -1.22 -14.46
C GLY A 9 3.46 -0.44 -14.99
N ILE A 10 4.55 -1.15 -15.31
CA ILE A 10 5.74 -0.55 -15.93
C ILE A 10 5.42 -0.03 -17.33
N GLN A 11 4.65 -0.77 -18.13
CA GLN A 11 4.23 -0.31 -19.46
C GLN A 11 3.35 0.94 -19.37
N ALA A 12 2.43 1.01 -18.41
CA ALA A 12 1.58 2.17 -18.19
C ALA A 12 2.41 3.41 -17.82
N THR A 13 3.37 3.29 -16.90
CA THR A 13 4.25 4.39 -16.50
C THR A 13 5.18 4.83 -17.64
N LYS A 14 5.69 3.91 -18.46
CA LYS A 14 6.46 4.24 -19.67
C LYS A 14 5.61 5.03 -20.68
N LYS A 15 4.38 4.59 -20.94
CA LYS A 15 3.44 5.30 -21.83
C LYS A 15 3.08 6.68 -21.32
N ALA A 16 2.97 6.84 -20.00
CA ALA A 16 2.70 8.13 -19.36
C ALA A 16 3.93 9.05 -19.25
N GLY A 17 5.12 8.59 -19.66
CA GLY A 17 6.35 9.40 -19.63
C GLY A 17 6.92 9.65 -18.23
N VAL A 18 6.46 8.91 -17.22
CA VAL A 18 6.85 9.07 -15.80
C VAL A 18 7.64 7.87 -15.27
N TYR A 19 8.09 6.99 -16.17
CA TYR A 19 8.88 5.83 -15.79
C TYR A 19 10.26 6.24 -15.28
N ALA A 20 10.60 5.78 -14.08
CA ALA A 20 11.93 5.83 -13.52
C ALA A 20 12.45 4.39 -13.32
N PRO A 21 13.64 4.04 -13.82
CA PRO A 21 14.28 2.76 -13.51
C PRO A 21 14.44 2.58 -12.01
N ARG A 22 14.17 1.37 -11.50
CA ARG A 22 14.33 1.03 -10.08
C ARG A 22 15.02 -0.32 -9.94
N THR A 23 15.94 -0.43 -8.99
CA THR A 23 16.48 -1.71 -8.56
C THR A 23 15.57 -2.26 -7.46
N ASP A 24 14.49 -2.91 -7.89
CA ASP A 24 13.54 -3.56 -7.00
C ASP A 24 13.22 -4.99 -7.46
N LEU A 25 12.53 -5.73 -6.58
CA LEU A 25 12.19 -7.13 -6.86
C LEU A 25 11.27 -7.27 -8.09
N GLN A 26 10.39 -6.31 -8.35
CA GLN A 26 9.48 -6.39 -9.50
C GLN A 26 10.25 -6.30 -10.82
N HIS A 27 11.22 -5.39 -10.91
CA HIS A 27 12.10 -5.26 -12.08
C HIS A 27 12.93 -6.53 -12.29
N ALA A 28 13.54 -7.05 -11.23
CA ALA A 28 14.32 -8.29 -11.30
C ALA A 28 13.47 -9.50 -11.76
N LEU A 29 12.20 -9.58 -11.36
CA LEU A 29 11.27 -10.60 -11.81
C LEU A 29 10.95 -10.46 -13.31
N ILE A 30 10.71 -9.23 -13.78
CA ILE A 30 10.39 -8.96 -15.17
C ILE A 30 11.59 -9.26 -16.08
N GLU A 31 12.80 -8.88 -15.67
CA GLU A 31 14.04 -9.20 -16.38
C GLU A 31 14.29 -10.70 -16.46
N ALA A 32 13.91 -11.46 -15.42
CA ALA A 32 13.93 -12.91 -15.42
C ALA A 32 12.76 -13.56 -16.20
N GLY A 33 11.93 -12.77 -16.90
CA GLY A 33 10.79 -13.26 -17.68
C GLY A 33 9.59 -13.74 -16.85
N ARG A 34 9.58 -13.45 -15.54
CA ARG A 34 8.53 -13.87 -14.60
C ARG A 34 7.39 -12.85 -14.60
N LEU A 35 6.57 -12.85 -15.64
CA LEU A 35 5.56 -11.80 -15.88
C LEU A 35 4.22 -12.01 -15.17
N GLY A 36 4.02 -13.14 -14.47
CA GLY A 36 2.80 -13.44 -13.73
C GLY A 36 2.12 -14.75 -14.14
N GLN A 37 0.89 -14.94 -13.69
CA GLN A 37 0.14 -16.19 -13.81
C GLN A 37 -0.10 -16.60 -15.28
N LYS A 38 -0.29 -15.62 -16.18
CA LYS A 38 -0.47 -15.87 -17.63
C LYS A 38 0.70 -16.64 -18.27
N ASN A 39 1.90 -16.51 -17.69
CA ASN A 39 3.12 -17.13 -18.19
C ASN A 39 3.59 -18.30 -17.30
N GLY A 40 2.75 -18.75 -16.36
CA GLY A 40 3.08 -19.82 -15.43
C GLY A 40 4.09 -19.42 -14.34
N LYS A 41 4.60 -18.18 -14.34
CA LYS A 41 5.66 -17.73 -13.43
C LYS A 41 5.56 -16.23 -13.15
N GLY A 42 5.48 -15.86 -11.87
CA GLY A 42 5.57 -14.48 -11.36
C GLY A 42 6.34 -14.46 -10.03
N TYR A 43 5.79 -13.82 -9.00
CA TYR A 43 6.23 -14.02 -7.62
C TYR A 43 6.12 -15.49 -7.18
N TYR A 44 5.17 -16.22 -7.76
CA TYR A 44 4.98 -17.66 -7.55
C TYR A 44 5.29 -18.45 -8.82
N ASP A 45 5.57 -19.75 -8.66
CA ASP A 45 5.49 -20.70 -9.75
C ASP A 45 4.05 -21.22 -9.83
N TYR A 46 3.48 -21.27 -11.02
CA TYR A 46 2.10 -21.73 -11.25
C TYR A 46 2.10 -23.07 -11.97
N GLY A 47 1.59 -24.10 -11.30
CA GLY A 47 1.44 -25.46 -11.83
C GLY A 47 0.16 -25.66 -12.63
N ALA A 48 -0.21 -26.93 -12.82
CA ALA A 48 -1.51 -27.31 -13.40
C ALA A 48 -2.67 -26.64 -12.62
N GLU A 49 -3.75 -26.29 -13.33
CA GLU A 49 -4.90 -25.53 -12.80
C GLU A 49 -4.54 -24.17 -12.15
N ARG A 50 -3.35 -23.63 -12.44
CA ARG A 50 -2.84 -22.35 -11.89
C ARG A 50 -2.65 -22.37 -10.37
N ALA A 51 -2.37 -23.53 -9.78
CA ALA A 51 -1.98 -23.64 -8.37
C ALA A 51 -0.66 -22.92 -8.10
N ALA A 52 -0.64 -22.02 -7.11
CA ALA A 52 0.55 -21.23 -6.76
C ALA A 52 1.48 -22.00 -5.81
N GLY A 53 2.75 -22.11 -6.17
CA GLY A 53 3.83 -22.69 -5.37
C GLY A 53 4.95 -21.68 -5.10
N ARG A 54 5.69 -21.88 -4.00
CA ARG A 54 6.89 -21.09 -3.71
C ARG A 54 7.96 -21.37 -4.76
N SER A 55 8.64 -20.33 -5.21
CA SER A 55 9.69 -20.44 -6.23
C SER A 55 11.08 -20.28 -5.61
N ALA A 56 11.96 -21.25 -5.83
CA ALA A 56 13.37 -21.16 -5.43
C ALA A 56 14.09 -20.04 -6.21
N GLU A 57 13.76 -19.87 -7.49
CA GLU A 57 14.29 -18.79 -8.33
C GLU A 57 13.96 -17.41 -7.75
N VAL A 58 12.73 -17.21 -7.26
CA VAL A 58 12.34 -15.94 -6.62
C VAL A 58 13.12 -15.71 -5.31
N ALA A 59 13.43 -16.77 -4.55
CA ALA A 59 14.26 -16.63 -3.35
C ALA A 59 15.69 -16.16 -3.68
N GLU A 60 16.28 -16.68 -4.77
CA GLU A 60 17.57 -16.23 -5.28
C GLU A 60 17.52 -14.77 -5.77
N LEU A 61 16.46 -14.38 -6.49
CA LEU A 61 16.24 -13.00 -6.94
C LEU A 61 16.14 -12.03 -5.75
N VAL A 62 15.42 -12.41 -4.69
CA VAL A 62 15.36 -11.62 -3.44
C VAL A 62 16.74 -11.47 -2.82
N GLY A 63 17.54 -12.54 -2.80
CA GLY A 63 18.93 -12.50 -2.33
C GLY A 63 19.81 -11.53 -3.12
N ARG A 64 19.71 -11.57 -4.46
CA ARG A 64 20.43 -10.69 -5.37
C ARG A 64 20.03 -9.23 -5.20
N VAL A 65 18.74 -8.91 -5.28
CA VAL A 65 18.24 -7.53 -5.13
C VAL A 65 18.64 -6.95 -3.78
N ARG A 66 18.60 -7.75 -2.72
CA ARG A 66 19.07 -7.31 -1.39
C ARG A 66 20.57 -6.98 -1.39
N ALA A 67 21.39 -7.80 -2.04
CA ALA A 67 22.84 -7.56 -2.13
C ALA A 67 23.15 -6.28 -2.93
N GLU A 68 22.43 -6.03 -4.02
CA GLU A 68 22.59 -4.85 -4.87
C GLU A 68 22.13 -3.56 -4.18
N THR A 69 21.01 -3.61 -3.45
CA THR A 69 20.41 -2.43 -2.81
C THR A 69 20.99 -2.14 -1.42
N GLY A 70 21.69 -3.10 -0.81
CA GLY A 70 22.12 -3.01 0.58
C GLY A 70 20.96 -3.05 1.58
N ALA A 71 19.76 -3.46 1.15
CA ALA A 71 18.57 -3.43 1.99
C ALA A 71 18.76 -4.33 3.24
N PRO A 72 18.46 -3.82 4.45
CA PRO A 72 18.64 -4.59 5.67
C PRO A 72 17.66 -5.75 5.73
N ARG A 73 18.09 -6.87 6.32
CA ARG A 73 17.17 -7.96 6.64
C ARG A 73 16.36 -7.58 7.87
N ARG A 74 15.05 -7.43 7.70
CA ARG A 74 14.08 -7.25 8.79
C ARG A 74 13.35 -8.57 9.03
N THR A 75 13.34 -9.02 10.28
CA THR A 75 12.39 -10.04 10.73
C THR A 75 11.13 -9.32 11.17
N ALA A 76 9.99 -9.71 10.63
CA ALA A 76 8.69 -9.14 10.98
C ALA A 76 7.73 -10.30 11.30
N ASP A 77 6.99 -10.16 12.40
CA ASP A 77 5.87 -11.06 12.68
C ASP A 77 4.64 -10.65 11.84
N SER A 78 3.57 -11.43 11.96
CA SER A 78 2.34 -11.16 11.21
C SER A 78 1.72 -9.80 11.53
N ALA A 79 1.81 -9.33 12.77
CA ALA A 79 1.26 -8.04 13.16
C ALA A 79 2.06 -6.90 12.52
N GLU A 80 3.39 -7.03 12.50
CA GLU A 80 4.27 -6.06 11.88
C GLU A 80 4.14 -6.02 10.36
N LEU A 81 3.98 -7.18 9.70
CA LEU A 81 3.68 -7.24 8.27
C LEU A 81 2.36 -6.52 7.93
N VAL A 82 1.34 -6.63 8.80
CA VAL A 82 0.09 -5.88 8.61
C VAL A 82 0.36 -4.38 8.71
N ARG A 83 1.12 -3.89 9.70
CA ARG A 83 1.42 -2.45 9.82
C ARG A 83 2.21 -1.93 8.63
N LEU A 84 3.24 -2.66 8.20
CA LEU A 84 4.09 -2.33 7.05
C LEU A 84 3.29 -2.10 5.77
N LEU A 85 2.18 -2.81 5.59
CA LEU A 85 1.33 -2.68 4.41
C LEU A 85 0.17 -1.70 4.62
N LEU A 86 -0.43 -1.71 5.81
CA LEU A 86 -1.68 -1.01 6.08
C LEU A 86 -1.47 0.45 6.49
N PHE A 87 -0.42 0.79 7.24
CA PHE A 87 -0.24 2.15 7.73
C PHE A 87 0.16 3.13 6.63
N PRO A 88 1.07 2.79 5.69
CA PRO A 88 1.32 3.63 4.52
C PRO A 88 0.07 3.79 3.64
N LEU A 89 -0.74 2.73 3.52
CA LEU A 89 -2.03 2.78 2.82
C LEU A 89 -3.00 3.77 3.48
N ILE A 90 -3.09 3.74 4.82
CA ILE A 90 -3.92 4.67 5.58
C ILE A 90 -3.42 6.11 5.37
N ASP A 91 -2.11 6.35 5.49
CA ASP A 91 -1.49 7.67 5.30
C ASP A 91 -1.78 8.24 3.91
N GLU A 92 -1.68 7.40 2.87
CA GLU A 92 -2.06 7.79 1.51
C GLU A 92 -3.54 8.19 1.43
N GLY A 93 -4.42 7.50 2.16
CA GLY A 93 -5.81 7.91 2.28
C GLY A 93 -6.00 9.30 2.90
N PHE A 94 -5.16 9.69 3.87
CA PHE A 94 -5.14 11.06 4.39
C PHE A 94 -4.65 12.07 3.35
N ARG A 95 -3.62 11.74 2.57
CA ARG A 95 -3.09 12.59 1.48
C ARG A 95 -4.11 12.83 0.38
N VAL A 96 -4.76 11.76 -0.10
CA VAL A 96 -5.82 11.83 -1.11
C VAL A 96 -7.01 12.71 -0.66
N LEU A 97 -7.32 12.71 0.64
CA LEU A 97 -8.33 13.61 1.20
C LEU A 97 -7.84 15.07 1.23
N GLU A 98 -6.62 15.31 1.70
CA GLU A 98 -6.00 16.63 1.75
C GLU A 98 -5.89 17.29 0.37
N GLU A 99 -5.53 16.51 -0.65
CA GLU A 99 -5.43 16.92 -2.05
C GLU A 99 -6.81 17.16 -2.72
N GLY A 100 -7.90 16.80 -2.03
CA GLY A 100 -9.27 17.02 -2.51
C GLY A 100 -9.74 16.03 -3.57
N HIS A 101 -9.06 14.88 -3.71
CA HIS A 101 -9.45 13.82 -4.65
C HIS A 101 -10.66 13.02 -4.16
N CYS A 102 -10.93 13.03 -2.86
CA CYS A 102 -12.13 12.42 -2.25
C CYS A 102 -12.93 13.46 -1.47
N GLN A 103 -14.26 13.35 -1.48
CA GLN A 103 -15.11 14.31 -0.76
C GLN A 103 -15.19 13.98 0.74
N ARG A 104 -15.09 12.70 1.10
CA ARG A 104 -15.23 12.18 2.46
C ARG A 104 -14.33 10.96 2.67
N PRO A 105 -13.88 10.68 3.90
CA PRO A 105 -13.15 9.45 4.23
C PRO A 105 -13.89 8.17 3.81
N SER A 106 -15.23 8.19 3.91
CA SER A 106 -16.09 7.06 3.49
C SER A 106 -15.98 6.71 2.01
N ASP A 107 -15.63 7.66 1.14
CA ASP A 107 -15.49 7.42 -0.30
C ASP A 107 -14.30 6.48 -0.56
N ILE A 108 -13.22 6.65 0.21
CA ILE A 108 -12.04 5.77 0.21
C ILE A 108 -12.43 4.40 0.77
N ASP A 109 -13.14 4.36 1.89
CA ASP A 109 -13.56 3.10 2.51
C ASP A 109 -14.43 2.25 1.58
N VAL A 110 -15.42 2.85 0.91
CA VAL A 110 -16.27 2.15 -0.05
C VAL A 110 -15.45 1.59 -1.22
N CYS A 111 -14.53 2.39 -1.77
CA CYS A 111 -13.63 1.95 -2.84
C CYS A 111 -12.78 0.74 -2.41
N TYR A 112 -12.21 0.76 -1.20
CA TYR A 112 -11.38 -0.34 -0.71
C TYR A 112 -12.17 -1.61 -0.41
N VAL A 113 -13.36 -1.48 0.17
CA VAL A 113 -14.23 -2.62 0.46
C VAL A 113 -14.74 -3.29 -0.82
N HIS A 114 -15.18 -2.51 -1.79
CA HIS A 114 -15.84 -3.04 -2.99
C HIS A 114 -14.87 -3.28 -4.16
N GLY A 115 -13.79 -2.52 -4.27
CA GLY A 115 -12.81 -2.62 -5.36
C GLY A 115 -11.57 -3.45 -5.01
N TYR A 116 -11.10 -3.39 -3.76
CA TYR A 116 -9.83 -3.99 -3.34
C TYR A 116 -9.98 -5.12 -2.32
N GLY A 117 -11.22 -5.46 -1.94
CA GLY A 117 -11.51 -6.59 -1.06
C GLY A 117 -11.13 -6.35 0.41
N PHE A 118 -11.08 -5.09 0.87
CA PHE A 118 -10.83 -4.80 2.27
C PHE A 118 -11.91 -5.46 3.16
N PRO A 119 -11.56 -6.06 4.31
CA PRO A 119 -12.51 -6.81 5.12
C PRO A 119 -13.70 -5.96 5.60
N ARG A 120 -14.90 -6.20 5.06
CA ARG A 120 -16.14 -5.47 5.41
C ARG A 120 -16.39 -5.31 6.90
N ARG A 121 -16.08 -6.34 7.69
CA ARG A 121 -16.28 -6.33 9.15
C ARG A 121 -15.43 -5.29 9.88
N LEU A 122 -14.38 -4.77 9.22
CA LEU A 122 -13.50 -3.73 9.73
C LEU A 122 -13.87 -2.34 9.18
N GLY A 123 -14.97 -2.22 8.44
CA GLY A 123 -15.32 -1.01 7.69
C GLY A 123 -14.45 -0.89 6.44
N GLY A 124 -13.66 0.18 6.35
CA GLY A 124 -12.59 0.37 5.37
C GLY A 124 -11.30 0.86 6.06
N PRO A 125 -10.22 1.15 5.32
CA PRO A 125 -8.94 1.58 5.91
C PRO A 125 -9.05 2.85 6.76
N MET A 126 -9.87 3.83 6.37
CA MET A 126 -10.04 5.08 7.11
C MET A 126 -10.84 4.87 8.39
N HIS A 127 -11.95 4.13 8.32
CA HIS A 127 -12.71 3.71 9.50
C HIS A 127 -11.87 2.84 10.45
N TYR A 128 -11.06 1.94 9.91
CA TYR A 128 -10.16 1.10 10.69
C TYR A 128 -9.10 1.94 11.43
N ALA A 129 -8.53 2.96 10.77
CA ALA A 129 -7.58 3.89 11.39
C ALA A 129 -8.19 4.63 12.59
N ASP A 130 -9.45 5.10 12.45
CA ASP A 130 -10.18 5.75 13.54
C ASP A 130 -10.36 4.83 14.75
N ASN A 131 -10.70 3.55 14.52
CA ASN A 131 -10.87 2.56 15.59
C ASN A 131 -9.54 2.12 16.23
N LEU A 132 -8.47 2.07 15.44
CA LEU A 132 -7.12 1.75 15.93
C LEU A 132 -6.54 2.88 16.79
N GLY A 133 -6.97 4.11 16.53
CA GLY A 133 -6.43 5.32 17.13
C GLY A 133 -5.30 5.90 16.26
N LEU A 134 -5.54 7.10 15.74
CA LEU A 134 -4.61 7.81 14.85
C LEU A 134 -3.18 8.01 15.42
N PRO A 135 -2.97 8.23 16.73
CA PRO A 135 -1.61 8.30 17.28
C PRO A 135 -0.79 7.04 17.03
N THR A 136 -1.41 5.86 17.00
CA THR A 136 -0.74 4.58 16.70
C THR A 136 -0.14 4.60 15.30
N VAL A 137 -0.91 5.08 14.32
CA VAL A 137 -0.47 5.16 12.92
C VAL A 137 0.63 6.21 12.79
N LEU A 138 0.41 7.41 13.33
CA LEU A 138 1.37 8.52 13.27
C LEU A 138 2.73 8.13 13.85
N ASN A 139 2.74 7.58 15.08
CA ASN A 139 3.98 7.23 15.76
C ASN A 139 4.76 6.14 15.02
N TRP A 140 4.06 5.16 14.44
CA TRP A 140 4.71 4.11 13.67
C TRP A 140 5.30 4.64 12.37
N LEU A 141 4.59 5.51 11.63
CA LEU A 141 5.12 6.14 10.40
C LEU A 141 6.41 6.91 10.70
N GLN A 142 6.39 7.72 11.77
CA GLN A 142 7.56 8.49 12.20
C GLN A 142 8.73 7.58 12.63
N ALA A 143 8.44 6.49 13.33
CA ALA A 143 9.46 5.52 13.73
C ALA A 143 10.11 4.81 12.53
N GLU A 144 9.37 4.62 11.44
CA GLU A 144 9.87 4.10 10.16
C GLU A 144 10.55 5.17 9.31
N GLY A 145 10.66 6.41 9.80
CA GLY A 145 11.26 7.53 9.07
C GLY A 145 10.42 8.01 7.89
N LEU A 146 9.13 7.67 7.85
CA LEU A 146 8.18 8.13 6.85
C LEU A 146 7.60 9.49 7.26
N GLU A 147 7.45 10.39 6.30
CA GLU A 147 6.78 11.66 6.51
C GLU A 147 5.25 11.45 6.52
N PRO A 148 4.56 11.68 7.65
CA PRO A 148 3.11 11.48 7.72
C PRO A 148 2.35 12.59 6.99
N ALA A 149 1.14 12.29 6.52
CA ALA A 149 0.23 13.27 5.95
C ALA A 149 -0.08 14.40 6.94
N SER A 150 -0.11 15.65 6.48
CA SER A 150 -0.40 16.80 7.35
C SER A 150 -1.78 16.67 8.00
N LEU A 151 -2.78 16.19 7.26
CA LEU A 151 -4.12 15.92 7.81
C LEU A 151 -4.11 14.91 8.97
N LEU A 152 -3.27 13.86 8.90
CA LEU A 152 -3.13 12.89 10.00
C LEU A 152 -2.56 13.58 11.24
N VAL A 153 -1.50 14.39 11.07
CA VAL A 153 -0.89 15.17 12.14
C VAL A 153 -1.89 16.13 12.77
N GLU A 154 -2.68 16.84 11.96
CA GLU A 154 -3.74 17.76 12.40
C GLU A 154 -4.81 17.04 13.23
N CYS A 155 -5.28 15.88 12.79
CA CYS A 155 -6.29 15.10 13.52
C CYS A 155 -5.76 14.65 14.89
N VAL A 156 -4.50 14.18 14.95
CA VAL A 156 -3.87 13.77 16.21
C VAL A 156 -3.67 14.97 17.15
N ALA A 157 -3.20 16.10 16.63
CA ALA A 157 -3.04 17.33 17.41
C ALA A 157 -4.38 17.84 17.97
N ALA A 158 -5.44 17.76 17.18
CA ALA A 158 -6.81 18.10 17.60
C ALA A 158 -7.43 17.07 18.56
N ARG A 159 -6.78 15.91 18.76
CA ARG A 159 -7.31 14.75 19.51
C ARG A 159 -8.67 14.31 18.98
N GLN A 160 -8.84 14.33 17.66
CA GLN A 160 -10.06 13.93 16.98
C GLN A 160 -9.79 12.73 16.09
N THR A 161 -10.82 11.91 15.90
CA THR A 161 -10.84 10.94 14.80
C THR A 161 -10.91 11.69 13.49
N LEU A 162 -10.47 11.07 12.40
CA LEU A 162 -10.55 11.64 11.06
C LEU A 162 -12.01 11.98 10.73
N SER A 163 -12.95 11.07 11.02
CA SER A 163 -14.37 11.30 10.76
C SER A 163 -14.90 12.57 11.43
N ARG A 164 -14.60 12.78 12.72
CA ARG A 164 -15.03 13.98 13.46
C ARG A 164 -14.34 15.25 12.98
N TYR A 165 -13.03 15.16 12.75
CA TYR A 165 -12.25 16.29 12.26
C TYR A 165 -12.74 16.76 10.89
N TRP A 166 -13.03 15.81 9.99
CA TRP A 166 -13.50 16.08 8.64
C TRP A 166 -14.90 16.73 8.62
N GLU A 167 -15.83 16.25 9.44
CA GLU A 167 -17.16 16.84 9.59
C GLU A 167 -17.07 18.31 10.04
N ALA A 168 -16.24 18.60 11.05
CA ALA A 168 -16.03 19.96 11.54
C ALA A 168 -15.40 20.89 10.48
N ARG A 169 -14.45 20.39 9.70
CA ARG A 169 -13.78 21.14 8.62
C ARG A 169 -14.75 21.49 7.49
N ARG A 170 -15.62 20.56 7.09
CA ARG A 170 -16.66 20.81 6.08
C ARG A 170 -17.72 21.81 6.53
N GLY A 171 -18.03 21.87 7.83
CA GLY A 171 -18.93 22.86 8.41
C GLY A 171 -18.41 24.30 8.28
N LYS A 172 -17.08 24.49 8.33
CA LYS A 172 -16.44 25.81 8.21
C LYS A 172 -16.26 26.30 6.77
N SER A 173 -16.12 25.39 5.81
CA SER A 173 -15.96 25.73 4.37
C SER A 173 -17.27 26.09 3.66
N ARG A 174 -18.42 26.02 4.34
CA ARG A 174 -19.76 26.33 3.79
C ARG A 174 -20.31 27.69 4.24
N LEU A 175 -19.48 28.49 4.92
CA LEU A 175 -19.73 29.89 5.31
C LEU A 175 -18.75 30.79 4.55
#